data_AF-A0A2D6IK66-F1
#
_entry.id   AF-A0A2D6IK66-F1
#
_cell.length_a   1.000
_cell.length_b   1.000
_cell.length_c   1.000
_cell.angle_alpha   90.00
_cell.angle_beta   90.00
_cell.angle_gamma   90.00
#
_symmetry.space_group_name_H-M   'P 1'
#
loop_
_entity.id
_entity.type
_entity.pdbx_description
1 polymer ?
#
loop_
_entity_poly.entity_id
_entity_poly.type
_entity_poly.pdbx_seq_one_letter_code
_entity_poly.pdbx_strand_id
1 'polypeptide(L)'
;MVRKIKKTTLTKRQAEKDLREKLNMFDKLPDECVACYAPFDKKDRDMVRSWHVIVRTKEGVVRLYCPTCWKSAMAVVKSITEEE
;
A
#
# COMPACT_ATOMS: atom_id res chain seq x y z
N MET A 1 -44.33 5.23 15.18
CA MET A 1 -42.95 4.92 15.61
C MET A 1 -42.06 4.74 14.38
N VAL A 2 -41.36 5.79 13.93
CA VAL A 2 -40.42 5.67 12.79
C VAL A 2 -39.19 6.48 13.16
N ARG A 3 -38.05 5.82 13.41
CA ARG A 3 -36.67 6.38 13.41
C ARG A 3 -35.70 5.41 14.13
N LYS A 4 -35.32 4.29 13.50
CA LYS A 4 -34.08 3.56 13.92
C LYS A 4 -33.35 2.80 12.81
N ILE A 5 -33.91 2.72 11.59
CA ILE A 5 -33.40 1.86 10.50
C ILE A 5 -32.29 2.53 9.66
N LYS A 6 -32.12 3.87 9.70
CA LYS A 6 -31.20 4.57 8.78
C LYS A 6 -29.71 4.55 9.16
N LYS A 7 -29.33 4.32 10.43
CA LYS A 7 -27.92 4.43 10.86
C LYS A 7 -27.07 3.22 10.44
N THR A 8 -27.63 2.02 10.43
CA THR A 8 -26.89 0.76 10.20
C THR A 8 -26.58 0.47 8.74
N THR A 9 -27.34 1.04 7.80
CA THR A 9 -27.14 0.88 6.35
C THR A 9 -26.10 1.86 5.80
N LEU A 10 -25.95 3.04 6.40
CA LEU A 10 -24.91 4.01 6.04
C LEU A 10 -23.51 3.50 6.37
N THR A 11 -23.32 2.91 7.56
CA THR A 11 -22.02 2.36 7.99
C THR A 11 -21.56 1.20 7.13
N LYS A 12 -22.47 0.31 6.69
CA LYS A 12 -22.15 -0.78 5.76
C LYS A 12 -21.69 -0.26 4.39
N ARG A 13 -22.41 0.70 3.81
CA ARG A 13 -22.03 1.31 2.51
C ARG A 13 -20.69 2.04 2.57
N GLN A 14 -20.39 2.69 3.68
CA GLN A 14 -19.09 3.34 3.89
C GLN A 14 -17.96 2.31 4.06
N ALA A 15 -18.19 1.23 4.81
CA ALA A 15 -17.22 0.15 4.93
C ALA A 15 -16.97 -0.56 3.59
N GLU A 16 -18.01 -0.79 2.78
CA GLU A 16 -17.86 -1.36 1.43
C GLU A 16 -17.08 -0.44 0.48
N LYS A 17 -17.31 0.88 0.55
CA LYS A 17 -16.54 1.85 -0.25
C LYS A 17 -15.07 1.88 0.16
N ASP A 18 -14.79 1.96 1.45
CA ASP A 18 -13.43 1.98 1.98
C ASP A 18 -12.66 0.69 1.65
N LEU A 19 -13.34 -0.47 1.76
CA LEU A 19 -12.76 -1.75 1.37
C LEU A 19 -12.49 -1.79 -0.14
N ARG A 20 -13.44 -1.33 -0.97
CA ARG A 20 -13.29 -1.33 -2.42
C ARG A 20 -12.19 -0.40 -2.90
N GLU A 21 -12.03 0.78 -2.29
CA GLU A 21 -10.92 1.69 -2.58
C GLU A 21 -9.57 1.06 -2.24
N LYS A 22 -9.47 0.35 -1.11
CA LYS A 22 -8.27 -0.39 -0.73
C LYS A 22 -7.97 -1.54 -1.69
N LEU A 23 -8.98 -2.32 -2.10
CA LEU A 23 -8.84 -3.40 -3.09
C LEU A 23 -8.36 -2.88 -4.45
N ASN A 24 -8.91 -1.76 -4.92
CA ASN A 24 -8.53 -1.15 -6.20
C ASN A 24 -7.07 -0.67 -6.23
N MET A 25 -6.43 -0.47 -5.07
CA MET A 25 -5.00 -0.17 -4.98
C MET A 25 -4.12 -1.42 -5.10
N PHE A 26 -4.62 -2.61 -4.72
CA PHE A 26 -3.91 -3.88 -4.94
C PHE A 26 -3.87 -4.26 -6.42
N ASP A 27 -4.89 -3.88 -7.21
CA ASP A 27 -4.87 -4.07 -8.66
C ASP A 27 -3.76 -3.29 -9.35
N LYS A 28 -3.34 -2.16 -8.75
CA LYS A 28 -2.23 -1.32 -9.24
C LYS A 28 -0.87 -1.74 -8.69
N LEU A 29 -0.81 -2.79 -7.86
CA LEU A 29 0.43 -3.26 -7.27
C LEU A 29 1.26 -3.99 -8.36
N PRO A 30 2.46 -3.49 -8.70
CA PRO A 30 3.32 -4.17 -9.67
C PRO A 30 3.78 -5.54 -9.15
N ASP A 31 4.13 -6.43 -10.06
CA ASP A 31 4.62 -7.80 -9.77
C ASP A 31 6.15 -7.87 -9.66
N GLU A 32 6.82 -6.72 -9.64
CA GLU A 32 8.27 -6.63 -9.57
C GLU A 32 8.73 -5.41 -8.77
N CYS A 33 9.93 -5.51 -8.20
CA CYS A 33 10.58 -4.41 -7.53
C CYS A 33 10.99 -3.33 -8.53
N VAL A 34 10.61 -2.07 -8.28
CA VAL A 34 10.94 -0.94 -9.16
C VAL A 34 12.46 -0.66 -9.20
N ALA A 35 13.21 -1.04 -8.17
CA ALA A 35 14.63 -0.75 -8.04
C ALA A 35 15.55 -1.84 -8.63
N CYS A 36 15.18 -3.12 -8.49
CA CYS A 36 16.02 -4.25 -8.88
C CYS A 36 15.33 -5.26 -9.80
N TYR A 37 14.06 -5.02 -10.16
CA TYR A 37 13.25 -5.91 -11.00
C TYR A 37 13.11 -7.34 -10.46
N ALA A 38 13.33 -7.53 -9.14
CA ALA A 38 13.08 -8.81 -8.51
C ALA A 38 11.58 -9.14 -8.59
N PRO A 39 11.21 -10.38 -8.93
CA PRO A 39 9.81 -10.79 -9.01
C PRO A 39 9.16 -10.72 -7.63
N PHE A 40 7.86 -10.42 -7.59
CA PHE A 40 7.03 -10.35 -6.39
C PHE A 40 5.86 -11.32 -6.48
N ASP A 41 5.86 -12.34 -5.62
CA ASP A 41 4.76 -13.27 -5.46
C ASP A 41 3.76 -12.76 -4.41
N LYS A 42 2.59 -12.34 -4.90
CA LYS A 42 1.45 -11.88 -4.09
C LYS A 42 0.82 -13.01 -3.26
N LYS A 43 1.09 -14.28 -3.58
CA LYS A 43 0.57 -15.44 -2.85
C LYS A 43 1.46 -15.84 -1.67
N ASP A 44 2.72 -15.41 -1.69
CA ASP A 44 3.67 -15.68 -0.61
C ASP A 44 3.46 -14.68 0.54
N ARG A 45 3.07 -15.20 1.72
CA ARG A 45 2.77 -14.36 2.89
C ARG A 45 4.01 -13.70 3.46
N ASP A 46 5.16 -14.36 3.43
CA ASP A 46 6.40 -13.82 3.97
C ASP A 46 6.92 -12.70 3.06
N MET A 47 6.72 -12.86 1.76
CA MET A 47 7.01 -11.85 0.76
C MET A 47 6.12 -10.61 0.91
N VAL A 48 4.80 -10.78 0.98
CA VAL A 48 3.87 -9.65 1.16
C VAL A 48 4.14 -8.87 2.45
N ARG A 49 4.60 -9.54 3.51
CA ARG A 49 4.94 -8.90 4.79
C ARG A 49 6.26 -8.15 4.78
N SER A 50 7.23 -8.61 4.01
CA SER A 50 8.59 -8.06 4.01
C SER A 50 8.79 -6.91 3.02
N TRP A 51 7.91 -6.78 2.05
CA TRP A 51 8.04 -5.80 0.97
C TRP A 51 7.35 -4.48 1.33
N HIS A 52 7.89 -3.39 0.77
CA HIS A 52 7.42 -2.05 1.04
C HIS A 52 6.68 -1.47 -0.17
N VAL A 53 5.42 -1.08 0.04
CA VAL A 53 4.54 -0.50 -0.98
C VAL A 53 4.38 0.98 -0.72
N ILE A 54 4.78 1.82 -1.69
CA ILE A 54 4.68 3.26 -1.60
C ILE A 54 3.60 3.75 -2.57
N VAL A 55 2.55 4.33 -2.02
CA VAL A 55 1.42 4.86 -2.79
C VAL A 55 1.57 6.37 -2.93
N ARG A 56 1.72 6.84 -4.17
CA ARG A 56 1.67 8.27 -4.49
C ARG A 56 0.25 8.62 -4.93
N THR A 57 -0.61 8.97 -3.98
CA THR A 57 -2.03 9.28 -4.25
C THR A 57 -2.23 10.42 -5.25
N LYS A 58 -1.36 11.44 -5.23
CA LYS A 58 -1.39 12.57 -6.18
C LYS A 58 -1.12 12.14 -7.63
N GLU A 59 -0.19 11.21 -7.82
CA GLU A 59 0.21 10.70 -9.14
C GLU A 59 -0.60 9.45 -9.55
N GLY A 60 -1.30 8.82 -8.60
CA GLY A 60 -2.02 7.57 -8.81
C GLY A 60 -1.10 6.35 -9.03
N VAL A 61 0.19 6.47 -8.70
CA VAL A 61 1.22 5.45 -8.94
C VAL A 61 1.54 4.69 -7.65
N VAL A 62 1.67 3.37 -7.78
CA VAL A 62 2.12 2.48 -6.70
C VAL A 62 3.52 1.99 -7.04
N ARG A 63 4.46 2.13 -6.12
CA ARG A 63 5.82 1.62 -6.26
C ARG A 63 6.07 0.52 -5.24
N LEU A 64 6.65 -0.56 -5.70
CA LEU A 64 6.97 -1.71 -4.88
C LEU A 64 8.49 -1.82 -4.72
N TYR A 65 8.95 -1.99 -3.48
CA TYR A 65 10.35 -2.13 -3.15
C TYR A 65 10.61 -3.41 -2.38
N CYS A 66 11.66 -4.10 -2.81
CA CYS A 66 12.22 -5.24 -2.12
C CYS A 66 12.83 -4.83 -0.76
N PRO A 67 12.86 -5.69 0.26
CA PRO A 67 13.38 -5.35 1.59
C PRO A 67 14.85 -4.89 1.58
N THR A 68 15.68 -5.40 0.67
CA THR A 68 17.08 -4.96 0.53
C THR A 68 17.15 -3.56 -0.08
N CYS A 69 16.40 -3.33 -1.16
CA CYS A 69 16.27 -2.04 -1.84
C CYS A 69 15.79 -0.94 -0.89
N TRP A 70 14.76 -1.24 -0.11
CA TRP A 70 14.17 -0.30 0.83
C TRP A 70 15.14 0.07 1.95
N LYS A 71 15.85 -0.91 2.52
CA LYS A 71 16.88 -0.67 3.54
C LYS A 71 17.99 0.24 3.02
N SER A 72 18.49 -0.01 1.81
CA SER A 72 19.51 0.84 1.20
C SER A 72 19.00 2.27 0.97
N ALA A 73 17.78 2.43 0.46
CA ALA A 73 17.17 3.73 0.27
C ALA A 73 17.02 4.50 1.59
N MET A 74 16.54 3.84 2.64
CA MET A 74 16.39 4.44 3.97
C MET A 74 17.72 4.84 4.60
N ALA A 75 18.80 4.06 4.38
CA ALA A 75 20.13 4.41 4.88
C ALA A 75 20.63 5.72 4.26
N VAL A 76 20.42 5.90 2.95
CA VAL A 76 20.79 7.14 2.24
C VAL A 76 19.96 8.34 2.72
N VAL A 77 18.64 8.16 2.87
CA VAL A 77 17.78 9.23 3.40
C VAL A 77 18.20 9.63 4.81
N LYS A 78 18.54 8.65 5.66
CA LYS A 78 18.98 8.89 7.02
C LYS A 78 20.28 9.71 7.07
N SER A 79 21.27 9.37 6.26
CA SER A 79 22.53 10.13 6.23
C SER A 79 22.33 11.59 5.81
N ILE A 80 21.40 11.85 4.87
CA ILE A 80 21.09 13.22 4.44
C ILE A 80 20.36 14.01 5.53
N THR A 81 19.51 13.35 6.32
CA THR A 81 18.69 14.02 7.35
C THR A 81 19.48 14.31 8.64
N GLU A 82 20.59 13.61 8.88
CA GLU A 82 21.44 13.78 10.08
C GLU A 82 22.55 14.83 9.90
N GLU A 83 22.73 15.36 8.69
CA GLU A 83 23.73 16.40 8.37
C GLU A 83 23.16 17.84 8.48
N GLU A 84 21.93 18.03 8.94
CA GLU A 84 21.29 19.34 9.23
C GLU A 84 21.34 19.76 10.71
#